data_AF-A0A2C5W2K7-F1
#
_entry.id   AF-A0A2C5W2K7-F1
#
_cell.length_a   1.000
_cell.length_b   1.000
_cell.length_c   1.000
_cell.angle_alpha   90.00
_cell.angle_beta   90.00
_cell.angle_gamma   90.00
#
_symmetry.space_group_name_H-M   'P 1'
#
loop_
_entity.id
_entity.type
_entity.pdbx_description
1 polymer ?
#
loop_
_entity_poly.entity_id
_entity_poly.type
_entity_poly.pdbx_seq_one_letter_code
_entity_poly.pdbx_strand_id
1 'polypeptide(L)'
;MTDNNEISKSELKKKDLNSPEFRKRIAEQACRTAIDDLAAWKSIYSLSIDLRNFEISQLVQRNNFFMIFQGVLFAGICQSAGQLPIVSFVICLVGLLVSLFQAGMAAGAKYWQEHWEINCKKSEESMVDLLKRHRVYRYMNDKLDINLSPEVDQKLLRRKVLIHLFLDNSNKDDIKKSVWKGRPWAPVANLMILARFSSSRLPIYVGLVLALGWGILFVSTFRVEALDWHVPENISGFKQRQTPEPVLPK
;
A
#
# COMPACT_ATOMS: atom_id res chain seq x y z
N MET A 1 18.48 66.24 21.74
CA MET A 1 19.18 65.49 22.82
C MET A 1 18.69 64.02 22.86
N THR A 2 18.37 63.42 21.71
CA THR A 2 17.67 62.11 21.62
C THR A 2 18.44 61.06 20.79
N ASP A 3 19.40 61.45 19.95
CA ASP A 3 20.12 60.51 19.07
C ASP A 3 21.16 59.62 19.76
N ASN A 4 21.90 60.12 20.76
CA ASN A 4 22.99 59.34 21.38
C ASN A 4 22.50 58.12 22.19
N ASN A 5 21.24 58.10 22.61
CA ASN A 5 20.68 57.02 23.43
C ASN A 5 20.13 55.86 22.56
N GLU A 6 19.73 56.14 21.32
CA GLU A 6 19.31 55.11 20.36
C GLU A 6 20.50 54.42 19.70
N ILE A 7 21.55 55.18 19.37
CA ILE A 7 22.79 54.63 18.80
C ILE A 7 23.45 53.66 19.78
N SER A 8 23.59 54.03 21.06
CA SER A 8 24.16 53.18 22.11
C SER A 8 23.36 51.89 22.34
N LYS A 9 22.02 51.96 22.36
CA LYS A 9 21.16 50.77 22.46
C LYS A 9 21.27 49.85 21.25
N SER A 10 21.41 50.41 20.05
CA SER A 10 21.57 49.65 18.81
C SER A 10 22.93 48.93 18.74
N GLU A 11 24.00 49.55 19.25
CA GLU A 11 25.32 48.96 19.32
C GLU A 11 25.45 47.91 20.42
N LEU A 12 24.84 48.14 21.59
CA LEU A 12 24.72 47.14 22.66
C LEU A 12 23.94 45.90 22.18
N LYS A 13 22.82 46.08 21.45
CA LYS A 13 22.09 44.97 20.82
C LYS A 13 22.95 44.20 19.81
N LYS A 14 23.77 44.89 19.01
CA LYS A 14 24.70 44.28 18.05
C LYS A 14 25.85 43.53 18.74
N LYS A 15 26.36 44.05 19.86
CA LYS A 15 27.40 43.42 20.67
C LYS A 15 26.91 42.14 21.35
N ASP A 16 25.67 42.16 21.84
CA ASP A 16 25.01 41.01 22.47
C ASP A 16 24.67 39.93 21.43
N LEU A 17 24.26 40.32 20.21
CA LEU A 17 24.08 39.40 19.07
C LEU A 17 25.36 38.66 18.65
N ASN A 18 26.52 39.28 18.86
CA ASN A 18 27.83 38.70 18.53
C ASN A 18 28.50 37.98 19.72
N SER A 19 27.85 37.92 20.88
CA SER A 19 28.35 37.17 22.03
C SER A 19 28.37 35.66 21.74
N PRO A 20 29.47 34.94 22.06
CA PRO A 20 29.58 33.50 21.82
C PRO A 20 28.51 32.71 22.60
N GLU A 21 28.13 33.17 23.78
CA GLU A 21 27.04 32.63 24.61
C GLU A 21 25.68 32.74 23.91
N PHE A 22 25.39 33.88 23.29
CA PHE A 22 24.12 34.12 22.59
C PHE A 22 24.01 33.24 21.33
N ARG A 23 25.10 33.12 20.57
CA ARG A 23 25.18 32.21 19.40
C ARG A 23 24.99 30.75 19.80
N LYS A 24 25.55 30.32 20.94
CA LYS A 24 25.36 28.98 21.49
C LYS A 24 23.89 28.71 21.83
N ARG A 25 23.21 29.63 22.50
CA ARG A 25 21.77 29.49 22.83
C ARG A 25 20.89 29.39 21.60
N ILE A 26 21.16 30.21 20.57
CA ILE A 26 20.44 30.12 19.28
C ILE A 26 20.68 28.77 18.61
N ALA A 27 21.93 28.29 18.57
CA ALA A 27 22.26 27.00 17.98
C ALA A 27 21.58 25.84 18.75
N GLU A 28 21.59 25.87 20.07
CA GLU A 28 20.90 24.89 20.90
C GLU A 28 19.38 24.92 20.67
N GLN A 29 18.77 26.11 20.56
CA GLN A 29 17.34 26.24 20.30
C GLN A 29 16.97 25.73 18.90
N ALA A 30 17.76 26.08 17.87
CA ALA A 30 17.58 25.55 16.51
C ALA A 30 17.73 24.02 16.46
N CYS A 31 18.69 23.47 17.21
CA CYS A 31 18.83 22.03 17.37
C CYS A 31 17.61 21.39 18.03
N ARG A 32 17.07 21.99 19.11
CA ARG A 32 15.86 21.51 19.79
C ARG A 32 14.64 21.50 18.88
N THR A 33 14.34 22.63 18.21
CA THR A 33 13.21 22.72 17.28
C THR A 33 13.24 21.64 16.22
N ALA A 34 14.40 21.39 15.63
CA ALA A 34 14.48 20.39 14.57
C ALA A 34 14.55 18.94 15.12
N ILE A 35 14.84 18.72 16.41
CA ILE A 35 14.55 17.44 17.08
C ILE A 35 13.03 17.24 17.20
N ASP A 36 12.30 18.27 17.58
CA ASP A 36 10.85 18.23 17.74
C ASP A 36 10.15 18.03 16.38
N ASP A 37 10.58 18.74 15.35
CA ASP A 37 10.09 18.56 13.97
C ASP A 37 10.32 17.12 13.49
N LEU A 38 11.49 16.55 13.76
CA LEU A 38 11.78 15.16 13.40
C LEU A 38 10.85 14.19 14.14
N ALA A 39 10.58 14.43 15.42
CA ALA A 39 9.66 13.61 16.19
C ALA A 39 8.23 13.68 15.62
N ALA A 40 7.79 14.88 15.20
CA ALA A 40 6.51 15.07 14.54
C ALA A 40 6.45 14.31 13.20
N TRP A 41 7.47 14.45 12.35
CA TRP A 41 7.54 13.71 11.08
C TRP A 41 7.57 12.20 11.26
N LYS A 42 8.30 11.70 12.27
CA LYS A 42 8.31 10.28 12.63
C LYS A 42 6.92 9.79 13.03
N SER A 43 6.16 10.60 13.78
CA SER A 43 4.78 10.27 14.17
C SER A 43 3.87 10.20 12.95
N ILE A 44 3.95 11.17 12.03
CA ILE A 44 3.19 11.19 10.77
C ILE A 44 3.53 9.96 9.91
N TYR A 45 4.81 9.62 9.80
CA TYR A 45 5.27 8.44 9.08
C TYR A 45 4.72 7.14 9.69
N SER A 46 4.79 7.00 11.02
CA SER A 46 4.22 5.85 11.74
C SER A 46 2.73 5.72 11.48
N LEU A 47 1.98 6.81 11.64
CA LEU A 47 0.55 6.85 11.39
C LEU A 47 0.22 6.45 9.95
N SER A 48 1.00 6.91 8.98
CA SER A 48 0.79 6.58 7.57
C SER A 48 1.03 5.08 7.28
N ILE A 49 2.02 4.45 7.93
CA ILE A 49 2.22 2.99 7.87
C ILE A 49 1.03 2.26 8.49
N ASP A 50 0.57 2.71 9.65
CA ASP A 50 -0.53 2.06 10.38
C ASP A 50 -1.83 2.11 9.56
N LEU A 51 -2.14 3.28 8.97
CA LEU A 51 -3.28 3.44 8.06
C LEU A 51 -3.17 2.59 6.80
N ARG A 52 -1.97 2.48 6.21
CA ARG A 52 -1.73 1.58 5.07
C ARG A 52 -1.97 0.12 5.46
N ASN A 53 -1.44 -0.33 6.59
CA ASN A 53 -1.61 -1.71 7.06
C ASN A 53 -3.09 -2.01 7.36
N PHE A 54 -3.78 -1.05 7.98
CA PHE A 54 -5.21 -1.12 8.23
C PHE A 54 -6.02 -1.26 6.94
N GLU A 55 -5.74 -0.44 5.91
CA GLU A 55 -6.43 -0.51 4.62
C GLU A 55 -6.17 -1.85 3.92
N ILE A 56 -4.93 -2.38 3.97
CA ILE A 56 -4.60 -3.71 3.45
C ILE A 56 -5.42 -4.79 4.17
N SER A 57 -5.51 -4.73 5.50
CA SER A 57 -6.32 -5.68 6.28
C SER A 57 -7.81 -5.60 5.93
N GLN A 58 -8.36 -4.39 5.77
CA GLN A 58 -9.74 -4.22 5.34
C GLN A 58 -9.98 -4.74 3.93
N LEU A 59 -9.06 -4.48 2.99
CA LEU A 59 -9.15 -4.99 1.62
C LEU A 59 -9.22 -6.52 1.62
N VAL A 60 -8.38 -7.19 2.41
CA VAL A 60 -8.41 -8.66 2.53
C VAL A 60 -9.74 -9.14 3.11
N GLN A 61 -10.21 -8.53 4.20
CA GLN A 61 -11.48 -8.92 4.82
C GLN A 61 -12.68 -8.72 3.89
N ARG A 62 -12.81 -7.54 3.27
CA ARG A 62 -13.88 -7.23 2.32
C ARG A 62 -13.81 -8.11 1.07
N ASN A 63 -12.61 -8.32 0.51
CA ASN A 63 -12.45 -9.16 -0.67
C ASN A 63 -12.80 -10.63 -0.39
N ASN A 64 -12.40 -11.16 0.77
CA ASN A 64 -12.75 -12.52 1.18
C ASN A 64 -14.26 -12.68 1.35
N PHE A 65 -14.96 -11.68 1.91
CA PHE A 65 -16.42 -11.69 2.00
C PHE A 65 -17.08 -11.83 0.63
N PHE A 66 -16.70 -11.00 -0.35
CA PHE A 66 -17.25 -11.07 -1.72
C PHE A 66 -16.96 -12.42 -2.38
N MET A 67 -15.74 -12.95 -2.24
CA MET A 67 -15.35 -14.25 -2.79
C MET A 67 -16.19 -15.41 -2.22
N ILE A 68 -16.39 -15.45 -0.90
CA ILE A 68 -17.20 -16.48 -0.25
C ILE A 68 -18.66 -16.34 -0.68
N PHE A 69 -19.20 -15.12 -0.70
CA PHE A 69 -20.58 -14.87 -1.11
C PHE A 69 -20.83 -15.33 -2.55
N GLN A 70 -19.93 -15.02 -3.48
CA GLN A 70 -20.01 -15.51 -4.85
C GLN A 70 -19.89 -17.02 -4.95
N GLY A 71 -19.05 -17.66 -4.14
CA GLY A 71 -18.97 -19.12 -4.05
C GLY A 71 -20.30 -19.76 -3.65
N VAL A 72 -21.01 -19.16 -2.68
CA VAL A 72 -22.34 -19.60 -2.26
C VAL A 72 -23.37 -19.40 -3.38
N LEU A 73 -23.36 -18.27 -4.08
CA LEU A 73 -24.26 -18.04 -5.23
C LEU A 73 -24.02 -19.05 -6.35
N PHE A 74 -22.75 -19.35 -6.67
CA PHE A 74 -22.39 -20.36 -7.67
C PHE A 74 -22.88 -21.74 -7.26
N ALA A 75 -22.66 -22.15 -6.02
CA ALA A 75 -23.17 -23.43 -5.50
C ALA A 75 -24.71 -23.49 -5.58
N GLY A 76 -25.39 -22.39 -5.27
CA GLY A 76 -26.84 -22.25 -5.39
C GLY A 76 -27.34 -22.48 -6.82
N ILE A 77 -26.65 -21.94 -7.83
CA ILE A 77 -27.01 -22.21 -9.24
C ILE A 77 -26.76 -23.67 -9.62
N CYS A 78 -25.61 -24.24 -9.25
CA CYS A 78 -25.31 -25.64 -9.55
C CYS A 78 -26.34 -26.59 -8.94
N GLN A 79 -26.88 -26.27 -7.76
CA GLN A 79 -27.92 -27.04 -7.10
C GLN A 79 -29.33 -26.77 -7.66
N SER A 80 -29.61 -25.52 -8.04
CA SER A 80 -30.93 -25.09 -8.54
C SER A 80 -31.13 -25.38 -10.04
N ALA A 81 -30.09 -25.82 -10.75
CA ALA A 81 -30.12 -26.14 -12.17
C ALA A 81 -31.31 -27.06 -12.52
N GLY A 82 -32.35 -26.48 -13.14
CA GLY A 82 -33.53 -27.21 -13.63
C GLY A 82 -34.81 -27.09 -12.80
N GLN A 83 -34.81 -26.45 -11.63
CA GLN A 83 -36.03 -26.38 -10.79
C GLN A 83 -36.92 -25.15 -11.07
N LEU A 84 -36.36 -23.94 -11.17
CA LEU A 84 -37.12 -22.71 -11.45
C LEU A 84 -36.26 -21.66 -12.22
N PRO A 85 -36.58 -21.33 -13.48
CA PRO A 85 -35.78 -20.40 -14.30
C PRO A 85 -35.62 -19.00 -13.71
N ILE A 86 -36.65 -18.50 -13.00
CA ILE A 86 -36.63 -17.19 -12.33
C ILE A 86 -35.55 -17.15 -11.25
N VAL A 87 -35.36 -18.25 -10.51
CA VAL A 87 -34.35 -18.33 -9.45
C VAL A 87 -32.94 -18.23 -10.05
N SER A 88 -32.68 -18.96 -11.14
CA SER A 88 -31.41 -18.88 -11.86
C SER A 88 -31.14 -17.48 -12.42
N PHE A 89 -32.15 -16.82 -12.99
CA PHE A 89 -32.05 -15.43 -13.48
C PHE A 89 -31.65 -14.47 -12.36
N VAL A 90 -32.37 -14.49 -11.23
CA VAL A 90 -32.11 -13.59 -10.09
C VAL A 90 -30.73 -13.83 -9.49
N ILE A 91 -30.32 -15.10 -9.31
CA ILE A 91 -28.99 -15.40 -8.76
C ILE A 91 -27.88 -14.92 -9.71
N CYS A 92 -28.04 -15.11 -11.03
CA CYS A 92 -27.07 -14.61 -12.01
C CYS A 92 -26.96 -13.07 -11.99
N LEU A 93 -28.09 -12.36 -11.90
CA LEU A 93 -28.10 -10.90 -11.79
C LEU A 93 -27.42 -10.42 -10.51
N VAL A 94 -27.75 -11.04 -9.38
CA VAL A 94 -27.13 -10.71 -8.08
C VAL A 94 -25.63 -11.00 -8.13
N GLY A 95 -25.21 -12.14 -8.69
CA GLY A 95 -23.80 -12.48 -8.86
C GLY A 95 -23.03 -11.46 -9.69
N LEU A 96 -23.64 -10.98 -10.79
CA LEU A 96 -23.09 -9.92 -11.62
C LEU A 96 -22.91 -8.61 -10.83
N LEU A 97 -23.94 -8.14 -10.14
CA LEU A 97 -23.86 -6.90 -9.34
C LEU A 97 -22.81 -7.00 -8.24
N VAL A 98 -22.78 -8.13 -7.52
CA VAL A 98 -21.81 -8.38 -6.44
C VAL A 98 -20.37 -8.37 -6.97
N SER A 99 -20.11 -8.95 -8.13
CA SER A 99 -18.79 -8.94 -8.76
C SER A 99 -18.32 -7.55 -9.20
N LEU A 100 -19.23 -6.70 -9.68
CA LEU A 100 -18.94 -5.31 -9.98
C LEU A 100 -18.65 -4.51 -8.71
N PHE A 101 -19.40 -4.73 -7.63
CA PHE A 101 -19.13 -4.10 -6.33
C PHE A 101 -17.80 -4.55 -5.73
N GLN A 102 -17.42 -5.82 -5.88
CA GLN A 102 -16.10 -6.32 -5.49
C GLN A 102 -14.98 -5.58 -6.23
N ALA A 103 -15.10 -5.43 -7.56
CA ALA A 103 -14.12 -4.70 -8.37
C ALA A 103 -14.04 -3.22 -7.96
N GLY A 104 -15.18 -2.56 -7.74
CA GLY A 104 -15.24 -1.17 -7.29
C GLY A 104 -14.62 -0.95 -5.92
N MET A 105 -14.92 -1.83 -4.95
CA MET A 105 -14.32 -1.80 -3.61
C MET A 105 -12.79 -1.95 -3.67
N ALA A 106 -12.30 -2.89 -4.48
CA ALA A 106 -10.87 -3.10 -4.65
C ALA A 106 -10.17 -1.91 -5.32
N ALA A 107 -10.81 -1.28 -6.31
CA ALA A 107 -10.29 -0.07 -6.96
C ALA A 107 -10.21 1.12 -5.98
N GLY A 108 -11.23 1.31 -5.14
CA GLY A 108 -11.23 2.34 -4.10
C GLY A 108 -10.11 2.13 -3.06
N ALA A 109 -9.92 0.89 -2.61
CA ALA A 109 -8.84 0.56 -1.68
C ALA A 109 -7.45 0.76 -2.32
N LYS A 110 -7.29 0.49 -3.63
CA LYS A 110 -6.03 0.78 -4.34
C LYS A 110 -5.71 2.27 -4.38
N TYR A 111 -6.71 3.13 -4.60
CA TYR A 111 -6.55 4.58 -4.57
C TYR A 111 -6.03 5.05 -3.20
N TRP A 112 -6.67 4.61 -2.11
CA TRP A 112 -6.24 4.96 -0.75
C TRP A 112 -4.86 4.41 -0.41
N GLN A 113 -4.53 3.21 -0.88
CA GLN A 113 -3.18 2.67 -0.71
C GLN A 113 -2.12 3.56 -1.39
N GLU A 114 -2.35 4.01 -2.63
CA GLU A 114 -1.41 4.93 -3.31
C GLU A 114 -1.35 6.29 -2.61
N HIS A 115 -2.48 6.80 -2.12
CA HIS A 115 -2.53 8.03 -1.33
C HIS A 115 -1.61 7.95 -0.10
N TRP A 116 -1.69 6.87 0.68
CA TRP A 116 -0.82 6.68 1.84
C TRP A 116 0.63 6.40 1.46
N GLU A 117 0.90 5.70 0.37
CA GLU A 117 2.27 5.50 -0.15
C GLU A 117 2.93 6.83 -0.52
N ILE A 118 2.19 7.76 -1.15
CA ILE A 118 2.67 9.10 -1.48
C ILE A 118 2.92 9.92 -0.20
N ASN A 119 2.01 9.88 0.77
CA ASN A 119 2.19 10.59 2.05
C ASN A 119 3.37 10.04 2.85
N CYS A 120 3.55 8.71 2.89
CA CYS A 120 4.74 8.07 3.46
C CYS A 120 5.99 8.63 2.79
N LYS A 121 6.09 8.55 1.46
CA LYS A 121 7.26 9.03 0.71
C LYS A 121 7.56 10.51 1.00
N LYS A 122 6.54 11.37 1.05
CA LYS A 122 6.69 12.79 1.35
C LYS A 122 7.24 13.02 2.78
N SER A 123 6.77 12.25 3.75
CA SER A 123 7.29 12.30 5.12
C SER A 123 8.71 11.77 5.22
N GLU A 124 9.06 10.70 4.50
CA GLU A 124 10.42 10.17 4.39
C GLU A 124 11.39 11.21 3.78
N GLU A 125 11.01 11.85 2.67
CA GLU A 125 11.79 12.91 2.02
C GLU A 125 12.01 14.09 2.96
N SER A 126 10.95 14.53 3.66
CA SER A 126 11.03 15.63 4.64
C SER A 126 11.96 15.29 5.79
N MET A 127 11.92 14.06 6.30
CA MET A 127 12.83 13.57 7.33
C MET A 127 14.28 13.54 6.83
N VAL A 128 14.52 13.03 5.62
CA VAL A 128 15.85 12.97 5.02
C VAL A 128 16.44 14.37 4.82
N ASP A 129 15.66 15.33 4.34
CA ASP A 129 16.11 16.70 4.13
C ASP A 129 16.41 17.42 5.44
N LEU A 130 15.57 17.23 6.46
CA LEU A 130 15.82 17.74 7.80
C LEU A 130 17.11 17.15 8.39
N LEU A 131 17.35 15.85 8.17
CA LEU A 131 18.59 15.17 8.57
C LEU A 131 19.83 15.69 7.81
N LYS A 132 19.72 15.99 6.52
CA LYS A 132 20.81 16.58 5.72
C LYS A 132 21.16 17.98 6.21
N ARG A 133 20.17 18.85 6.45
CA ARG A 133 20.39 20.20 6.99
C ARG A 133 21.10 20.16 8.34
N HIS A 134 20.70 19.25 9.22
CA HIS A 134 21.38 19.04 10.49
C HIS A 134 22.85 18.61 10.36
N ARG A 135 23.20 17.80 9.35
CA ARG A 135 24.61 17.45 9.10
C ARG A 135 25.45 18.69 8.80
N VAL A 136 24.92 19.62 8.01
CA VAL A 136 25.59 20.88 7.66
C VAL A 136 25.76 21.77 8.89
N TYR A 137 24.73 21.90 9.72
CA TYR A 137 24.83 22.65 10.98
C TYR A 137 25.87 22.07 11.95
N ARG A 138 25.97 20.73 12.04
CA ARG A 138 27.01 20.12 12.87
C ARG A 138 28.41 20.43 12.34
N TYR A 139 28.63 20.31 11.03
CA TYR A 139 29.93 20.65 10.42
C TYR A 139 30.31 22.12 10.66
N MET A 140 29.33 23.03 10.57
CA MET A 140 29.57 24.44 10.88
C MET A 140 29.87 24.68 12.36
N ASN A 141 29.15 24.02 13.28
CA ASN A 141 29.41 24.13 14.73
C ASN A 141 30.78 23.57 15.13
N ASP A 142 31.21 22.46 14.51
CA ASP A 142 32.53 21.85 14.73
C ASP A 142 33.66 22.79 14.27
N LYS A 143 33.47 23.43 13.10
CA LYS A 143 34.41 24.45 12.59
C LYS A 143 34.45 25.74 13.42
N LEU A 144 33.39 26.01 14.19
CA LEU A 144 33.24 27.20 15.05
C LEU A 144 33.56 26.91 16.53
N ASP A 145 34.03 25.70 16.87
CA ASP A 145 34.34 25.24 18.24
C ASP A 145 33.17 25.38 19.24
N ILE A 146 31.93 25.23 18.73
CA ILE A 146 30.72 25.26 19.55
C ILE A 146 30.47 23.86 20.10
N ASN A 147 30.94 23.61 21.33
CA ASN A 147 30.67 22.37 22.04
C ASN A 147 29.17 22.19 22.33
N LEU A 148 28.52 21.32 21.55
CA LEU A 148 27.16 20.86 21.78
C LEU A 148 27.11 19.90 22.98
N SER A 149 25.95 19.81 23.63
CA SER A 149 25.77 18.83 24.71
C SER A 149 25.88 17.38 24.19
N PRO A 150 26.51 16.47 24.95
CA PRO A 150 26.78 15.08 24.51
C PRO A 150 25.50 14.28 24.22
N GLU A 151 24.38 14.62 24.86
CA GLU A 151 23.08 13.99 24.61
C GLU A 151 22.55 14.26 23.19
N VAL A 152 22.76 15.48 22.69
CA VAL A 152 22.32 15.88 21.34
C VAL A 152 23.18 15.20 20.28
N ASP A 153 24.48 15.08 20.51
CA ASP A 153 25.39 14.48 19.52
C ASP A 153 25.17 12.97 19.35
N GLN A 154 24.93 12.23 20.44
CA GLN A 154 24.55 10.81 20.35
C GLN A 154 23.21 10.61 19.61
N LYS A 155 22.21 11.46 19.88
CA LYS A 155 20.93 11.42 19.16
C LYS A 155 21.13 11.68 17.68
N LEU A 156 22.13 12.48 17.30
CA LEU A 156 22.45 12.78 15.92
C LEU A 156 23.25 11.68 15.20
N LEU A 157 24.10 10.91 15.88
CA LEU A 157 24.84 9.78 15.28
C LEU A 157 23.91 8.62 14.89
N ARG A 158 22.96 8.26 15.76
CA ARG A 158 21.93 7.24 15.48
C ARG A 158 21.11 7.57 14.22
N ARG A 159 20.99 8.84 13.85
CA ARG A 159 20.23 9.30 12.69
C ARG A 159 20.91 9.05 11.35
N LYS A 160 22.24 8.90 11.30
CA LYS A 160 22.99 8.72 10.02
C LYS A 160 22.64 7.38 9.36
N VAL A 161 22.41 6.34 10.16
CA VAL A 161 22.04 5.00 9.67
C VAL A 161 20.63 4.99 9.08
N LEU A 162 19.71 5.81 9.62
CA LEU A 162 18.32 5.88 9.14
C LEU A 162 18.21 6.34 7.68
N ILE A 163 19.06 7.27 7.24
CA ILE A 163 18.99 7.87 5.89
C ILE A 163 19.12 6.82 4.79
N HIS A 164 19.95 5.79 5.00
CA HIS A 164 20.15 4.73 4.01
C HIS A 164 18.93 3.80 3.89
N LEU A 165 18.08 3.73 4.92
CA LEU A 165 16.85 2.94 4.91
C LEU A 165 15.76 3.57 4.02
N PHE A 166 15.75 4.90 3.91
CA PHE A 166 14.72 5.68 3.18
C PHE A 166 15.11 6.05 1.75
N LEU A 167 16.30 5.66 1.29
CA LEU A 167 16.70 5.85 -0.11
C LEU A 167 16.05 4.76 -0.97
N ASP A 168 14.99 5.15 -1.68
CA ASP A 168 14.23 4.28 -2.56
C ASP A 168 15.15 3.58 -3.60
N ASN A 169 14.90 2.28 -3.83
CA ASN A 169 15.64 1.38 -4.73
C ASN A 169 17.09 1.00 -4.42
N SER A 170 17.70 1.41 -3.28
CA SER A 170 19.08 0.98 -2.95
C SER A 170 19.29 -0.53 -3.01
N ASN A 171 18.28 -1.32 -2.62
CA ASN A 171 18.42 -2.76 -2.46
C ASN A 171 17.89 -3.56 -3.66
N LYS A 172 17.51 -2.91 -4.77
CA LYS A 172 16.83 -3.59 -5.89
C LYS A 172 17.71 -4.69 -6.52
N ASP A 173 18.98 -4.39 -6.73
CA ASP A 173 19.93 -5.34 -7.32
C ASP A 173 20.29 -6.47 -6.35
N ASP A 174 20.35 -6.16 -5.05
CA ASP A 174 20.59 -7.16 -4.01
C ASP A 174 19.39 -8.10 -3.84
N ILE A 175 18.16 -7.58 -3.91
CA ILE A 175 16.93 -8.38 -3.93
C ILE A 175 16.92 -9.28 -5.17
N LYS A 176 17.25 -8.74 -6.35
CA LYS A 176 17.33 -9.53 -7.58
C LYS A 176 18.35 -10.67 -7.42
N LYS A 177 19.57 -10.37 -6.97
CA LYS A 177 20.59 -11.39 -6.73
C LYS A 177 20.13 -12.43 -5.70
N SER A 178 19.50 -12.02 -4.61
CA SER A 178 19.02 -12.91 -3.55
C SER A 178 17.91 -13.86 -4.03
N VAL A 179 16.90 -13.34 -4.74
CA VAL A 179 15.79 -14.14 -5.29
C VAL A 179 16.31 -15.19 -6.26
N TRP A 180 17.20 -14.80 -7.18
CA TRP A 180 17.76 -15.71 -8.18
C TRP A 180 18.78 -16.70 -7.60
N LYS A 181 19.52 -16.33 -6.54
CA LYS A 181 20.44 -17.24 -5.84
C LYS A 181 19.71 -18.26 -4.98
N GLY A 182 18.58 -17.88 -4.37
CA GLY A 182 17.79 -18.77 -3.51
C GLY A 182 17.00 -19.82 -4.28
N ARG A 183 16.50 -19.49 -5.47
CA ARG A 183 15.69 -20.41 -6.30
C ARG A 183 16.05 -20.33 -7.79
N PRO A 184 17.25 -20.79 -8.20
CA PRO A 184 17.67 -20.72 -9.59
C PRO A 184 16.82 -21.59 -10.53
N TRP A 185 16.17 -22.64 -10.00
CA TRP A 185 15.35 -23.59 -10.75
C TRP A 185 13.93 -23.10 -11.05
N ALA A 186 13.50 -21.94 -10.55
CA ALA A 186 12.14 -21.42 -10.71
C ALA A 186 12.12 -20.05 -11.42
N PRO A 187 12.53 -19.97 -12.71
CA PRO A 187 12.69 -18.69 -13.42
C PRO A 187 11.36 -17.94 -13.56
N VAL A 188 10.25 -18.65 -13.78
CA VAL A 188 8.91 -18.04 -13.89
C VAL A 188 8.46 -17.45 -12.55
N ALA A 189 8.65 -18.18 -11.45
CA ALA A 189 8.32 -17.69 -10.12
C ALA A 189 9.17 -16.47 -9.73
N ASN A 190 10.48 -16.50 -10.02
CA ASN A 190 11.37 -15.37 -9.78
C ASN A 190 10.98 -14.14 -10.60
N LEU A 191 10.56 -14.34 -11.86
CA LEU A 191 10.05 -13.26 -12.70
C LEU A 191 8.77 -12.66 -12.11
N MET A 192 7.82 -13.48 -11.66
CA MET A 192 6.58 -13.00 -11.04
C MET A 192 6.83 -12.25 -9.72
N ILE A 193 7.78 -12.71 -8.90
CA ILE A 193 8.19 -12.00 -7.67
C ILE A 193 8.78 -10.62 -8.03
N LEU A 194 9.62 -10.55 -9.07
CA LEU A 194 10.24 -9.31 -9.52
C LEU A 194 9.27 -8.37 -10.25
N ALA A 195 8.21 -8.91 -10.85
CA ALA A 195 7.13 -8.14 -11.46
C ALA A 195 6.30 -7.35 -10.42
N ARG A 196 6.50 -7.62 -9.11
CA ARG A 196 5.86 -6.90 -8.00
C ARG A 196 4.34 -6.83 -8.17
N PHE A 197 3.71 -7.98 -8.38
CA PHE A 197 2.24 -8.04 -8.43
C PHE A 197 1.67 -7.41 -7.17
N SER A 198 0.97 -6.29 -7.36
CA SER A 198 0.38 -5.54 -6.28
C SER A 198 -0.79 -6.34 -5.72
N SER A 199 -0.73 -6.63 -4.41
CA SER A 199 -1.76 -7.36 -3.68
C SER A 199 -3.15 -6.73 -3.80
N SER A 200 -3.24 -5.42 -4.07
CA SER A 200 -4.49 -4.69 -4.24
C SER A 200 -5.04 -4.66 -5.67
N ARG A 201 -4.24 -4.99 -6.70
CA ARG A 201 -4.71 -5.05 -8.10
C ARG A 201 -5.38 -6.37 -8.45
N LEU A 202 -4.95 -7.47 -7.82
CA LEU A 202 -5.48 -8.80 -8.06
C LEU A 202 -6.99 -8.91 -7.81
N PRO A 203 -7.54 -8.42 -6.68
CA PRO A 203 -8.99 -8.41 -6.44
C PRO A 203 -9.82 -7.69 -7.50
N ILE A 204 -9.28 -6.62 -8.09
CA ILE A 204 -9.96 -5.87 -9.17
C ILE A 204 -10.15 -6.79 -10.38
N TYR A 205 -9.07 -7.43 -10.83
CA TYR A 205 -9.12 -8.34 -11.97
C TYR A 205 -10.01 -9.54 -11.71
N VAL A 206 -9.95 -10.12 -10.50
CA VAL A 206 -10.80 -11.24 -10.10
C VAL A 206 -12.27 -10.83 -10.14
N GLY A 207 -12.63 -9.68 -9.57
CA GLY A 207 -14.01 -9.15 -9.62
C GLY A 207 -14.50 -8.94 -11.06
N LEU A 208 -13.66 -8.39 -11.94
CA LEU A 208 -14.00 -8.18 -13.37
C LEU A 208 -14.17 -9.50 -14.13
N VAL A 209 -13.28 -10.47 -13.92
CA VAL A 209 -13.40 -11.81 -14.54
C VAL A 209 -14.67 -12.52 -14.07
N LEU A 210 -14.98 -12.43 -12.78
CA LEU A 210 -16.22 -13.00 -12.24
C LEU A 210 -17.45 -12.26 -12.78
N ALA A 211 -17.39 -10.94 -12.99
CA ALA A 211 -18.46 -10.19 -13.63
C ALA A 211 -18.70 -10.64 -15.07
N LEU A 212 -17.63 -10.92 -15.83
CA LEU A 212 -17.77 -11.52 -17.16
C LEU A 212 -18.43 -12.90 -17.09
N GLY A 213 -17.99 -13.77 -16.16
CA GLY A 213 -18.59 -15.10 -15.98
C GLY A 213 -20.08 -15.04 -15.61
N TRP A 214 -20.43 -14.20 -14.64
CA TRP A 214 -21.82 -13.94 -14.24
C TRP A 214 -22.63 -13.31 -15.37
N GLY A 215 -22.04 -12.41 -16.15
CA GLY A 215 -22.67 -11.80 -17.32
C GLY A 215 -23.01 -12.82 -18.40
N ILE A 216 -22.08 -13.74 -18.70
CA ILE A 216 -22.33 -14.84 -19.64
C ILE A 216 -23.48 -15.72 -19.13
N LEU A 217 -23.44 -16.14 -17.87
CA LEU A 217 -24.50 -16.96 -17.27
C LEU A 217 -25.85 -16.23 -17.26
N PHE A 218 -25.85 -14.92 -17.00
CA PHE A 218 -27.04 -14.09 -17.02
C PHE A 218 -27.63 -14.00 -18.44
N VAL A 219 -26.80 -13.76 -19.46
CA VAL A 219 -27.25 -13.75 -20.87
C VAL A 219 -27.82 -15.11 -21.27
N SER A 220 -27.21 -16.22 -20.84
CA SER A 220 -27.71 -17.57 -21.09
C SER A 220 -29.05 -17.88 -20.42
N THR A 221 -29.54 -17.05 -19.49
CA THR A 221 -30.90 -17.20 -18.95
C THR A 221 -31.99 -16.63 -19.87
N PHE A 222 -31.63 -15.81 -20.86
CA PHE A 222 -32.57 -15.35 -21.88
C PHE A 222 -32.68 -16.39 -22.99
N ARG A 223 -33.89 -16.93 -23.19
CA ARG A 223 -34.21 -17.68 -24.40
C ARG A 223 -34.51 -16.69 -25.53
N VAL A 224 -33.48 -16.31 -26.28
CA VAL A 224 -33.64 -15.58 -27.54
C VAL A 224 -33.41 -16.59 -28.66
N GLU A 225 -34.40 -16.82 -29.52
CA GLU A 225 -34.32 -17.80 -30.64
C GLU A 225 -33.12 -17.58 -31.57
N ALA A 226 -32.53 -16.38 -31.58
CA ALA A 226 -31.33 -16.04 -32.35
C ALA A 226 -30.00 -16.33 -31.62
N LEU A 227 -30.02 -16.74 -30.35
CA LEU A 227 -28.84 -16.91 -29.51
C LEU A 227 -28.79 -18.31 -28.87
N ASP A 228 -29.15 -19.35 -29.62
CA ASP A 228 -28.91 -20.73 -29.20
C ASP A 228 -27.41 -21.02 -29.25
N TRP A 229 -26.75 -20.77 -28.12
CA TRP A 229 -25.32 -20.99 -27.94
C TRP A 229 -25.04 -22.50 -27.95
N HIS A 230 -24.78 -23.05 -29.14
CA HIS A 230 -24.26 -24.41 -29.25
C HIS A 230 -22.88 -24.45 -28.58
N VAL A 231 -22.79 -25.25 -27.51
CA VAL A 231 -21.50 -25.56 -26.89
C VAL A 231 -20.69 -26.33 -27.94
N PRO A 232 -19.48 -25.89 -28.32
CA PRO A 232 -18.64 -26.60 -29.27
C PRO A 232 -18.45 -28.05 -28.82
N GLU A 233 -18.54 -29.01 -29.73
CA GLU A 233 -18.44 -30.45 -29.43
C GLU A 233 -17.14 -30.86 -28.72
N ASN A 234 -16.10 -30.00 -28.81
CA ASN A 234 -14.83 -30.17 -28.13
C ASN A 234 -14.86 -29.89 -26.61
N ILE A 235 -15.95 -29.30 -26.10
CA ILE A 235 -16.14 -29.02 -24.68
C ILE A 235 -17.09 -30.08 -24.10
N SER A 236 -16.55 -31.25 -23.78
CA SER A 236 -17.30 -32.26 -23.03
C SER A 236 -17.30 -31.92 -21.54
N GLY A 237 -18.48 -31.90 -20.92
CA GLY A 237 -18.60 -31.85 -19.46
C GLY A 237 -17.99 -33.08 -18.77
N PHE A 238 -17.87 -33.05 -17.45
CA PHE A 238 -17.40 -34.20 -16.67
C PHE A 238 -18.37 -35.38 -16.85
N LYS A 239 -17.87 -36.53 -17.32
CA LYS A 239 -18.67 -37.76 -17.48
C LYS A 239 -19.17 -38.22 -16.11
N GLN A 240 -20.49 -38.16 -15.88
CA GLN A 240 -21.09 -38.78 -14.70
C GLN A 240 -20.90 -40.29 -14.76
N ARG A 241 -20.48 -40.89 -13.64
CA ARG A 241 -20.35 -42.34 -13.48
C ARG A 241 -21.77 -42.92 -13.53
N GLN A 242 -22.09 -43.69 -14.58
CA GLN A 242 -23.36 -44.41 -14.68
C GLN A 242 -23.49 -45.33 -13.46
N THR A 243 -24.51 -45.11 -12.64
CA THR A 243 -24.90 -46.05 -11.59
C THR A 243 -25.41 -47.31 -12.27
N PRO A 244 -24.85 -48.51 -11.98
CA PRO A 244 -25.35 -49.74 -12.59
C PRO A 244 -26.83 -49.94 -12.24
N GLU A 245 -27.63 -50.31 -13.24
CA GLU A 245 -29.05 -50.61 -13.07
C GLU A 245 -29.24 -51.69 -11.99
N PRO A 246 -30.26 -51.55 -11.12
CA PRO A 246 -30.60 -52.60 -10.17
C PRO A 246 -31.05 -53.84 -10.94
N VAL A 247 -30.26 -54.91 -10.86
CA VAL A 247 -30.62 -56.23 -11.38
C VAL A 247 -31.85 -56.71 -10.61
N LEU A 248 -33.02 -56.72 -11.27
CA LEU A 248 -34.23 -57.31 -10.72
C LEU A 248 -34.01 -58.83 -10.52
N PRO A 249 -34.29 -59.38 -9.32
CA PRO A 249 -34.27 -60.83 -9.12
C PRO A 249 -35.37 -61.46 -9.97
N LYS A 250 -35.00 -62.50 -10.73
CA LYS A 250 -35.89 -63.32 -11.55
C LYS A 250 -36.82 -64.16 -10.70
#